data_AF-A0A8B6FSY4-F1
#
_entry.id   AF-A0A8B6FSY4-F1
#
_cell.length_a   1.000
_cell.length_b   1.000
_cell.length_c   1.000
_cell.angle_alpha   90.00
_cell.angle_beta   90.00
_cell.angle_gamma   90.00
#
_symmetry.space_group_name_H-M   'P 1'
#
loop_
_entity.id
_entity.type
_entity.pdbx_description
1 polymer ?
#
loop_
_entity_poly.entity_id
_entity_poly.type
_entity_poly.pdbx_seq_one_letter_code
_entity_poly.pdbx_strand_id
1 'polypeptide(L)'
;QFERRLEQWKEEDHTFVNTEAVKQLMITILTENCITIIGNSGTGKSFISRHVALKMMEQGYIIIPCDNPGDIRQWFKPGRKTLFVFDDVCGRYTLNQQILTDWKQRLDHVKSLLKDKCCKIMATCRLEVYKEEQFSSLTIFKMCNIDLSSQTYRLNAADKFALAEVYFNEHADKVKELSDKYDFFPLLCSLYYKQKLNKHVSISNFFKNPFDIFENELVELYSEGDTGKIKYCSLVLCVMFNNTLKEENLTTKDKKTTAVLEDLLDKCELNKGTSIERLRISLETLKGTYVAKEDCSYTIIHDKFFDFLAKYFGEKMLHLFIEHAKSGFI
;
A
#
# COMPACT_ATOMS: atom_id res chain seq x y z
N GLN A 1 -13.09 -13.95 -4.93
CA GLN A 1 -11.97 -13.21 -4.32
C GLN A 1 -11.60 -12.01 -5.20
N PHE A 2 -11.22 -12.21 -6.48
CA PHE A 2 -10.90 -11.10 -7.40
C PHE A 2 -12.03 -10.08 -7.59
N GLU A 3 -13.28 -10.54 -7.65
CA GLU A 3 -14.45 -9.65 -7.82
C GLU A 3 -14.55 -8.60 -6.72
N ARG A 4 -14.36 -8.98 -5.44
CA ARG A 4 -14.35 -8.03 -4.32
C ARG A 4 -13.21 -7.00 -4.42
N ARG A 5 -12.01 -7.42 -4.85
CA ARG A 5 -10.88 -6.49 -5.06
C ARG A 5 -11.21 -5.51 -6.19
N LEU A 6 -11.81 -5.99 -7.28
CA LEU A 6 -12.21 -5.15 -8.41
C LEU A 6 -13.35 -4.18 -8.05
N GLU A 7 -14.31 -4.59 -7.21
CA GLU A 7 -15.33 -3.70 -6.66
C GLU A 7 -14.70 -2.56 -5.86
N GLN A 8 -13.77 -2.87 -4.97
CA GLN A 8 -13.02 -1.85 -4.23
C GLN A 8 -12.26 -0.91 -5.17
N TRP A 9 -11.63 -1.43 -6.23
CA TRP A 9 -10.93 -0.57 -7.20
C TRP A 9 -11.88 0.41 -7.88
N LYS A 10 -13.07 -0.03 -8.27
CA LYS A 10 -14.11 0.85 -8.86
C LYS A 10 -14.58 1.90 -7.86
N GLU A 11 -14.78 1.49 -6.61
CA GLU A 11 -15.16 2.42 -5.53
C GLU A 11 -14.08 3.46 -5.29
N GLU A 12 -12.80 3.14 -5.36
CA GLU A 12 -11.70 4.11 -5.15
C GLU A 12 -11.48 5.05 -6.36
N ASP A 13 -11.85 4.61 -7.57
CA ASP A 13 -11.57 5.31 -8.84
C ASP A 13 -12.30 6.66 -9.01
N HIS A 14 -13.34 6.94 -8.21
CA HIS A 14 -14.06 8.23 -8.26
C HIS A 14 -13.18 9.43 -7.92
N THR A 15 -12.09 9.23 -7.18
CA THR A 15 -11.13 10.30 -6.85
C THR A 15 -9.97 10.39 -7.84
N PHE A 16 -10.08 9.75 -9.00
CA PHE A 16 -8.99 9.68 -9.97
C PHE A 16 -8.77 11.00 -10.72
N VAL A 17 -7.50 11.37 -10.84
CA VAL A 17 -7.03 12.52 -11.64
C VAL A 17 -6.15 12.02 -12.76
N ASN A 18 -6.45 12.48 -13.97
CA ASN A 18 -5.71 12.09 -15.17
C ASN A 18 -4.42 12.91 -15.27
N THR A 19 -3.27 12.23 -15.20
CA THR A 19 -1.93 12.82 -15.21
C THR A 19 -1.18 12.43 -16.47
N GLU A 20 -0.03 13.06 -16.72
CA GLU A 20 0.80 12.73 -17.88
C GLU A 20 1.28 11.26 -17.86
N ALA A 21 1.58 10.73 -16.67
CA ALA A 21 1.94 9.33 -16.49
C ALA A 21 0.83 8.37 -16.94
N VAL A 22 -0.43 8.73 -16.68
CA VAL A 22 -1.60 7.90 -17.03
C VAL A 22 -1.81 7.91 -18.53
N LYS A 23 -1.72 9.07 -19.18
CA LYS A 23 -1.79 9.17 -20.64
C LYS A 23 -0.74 8.29 -21.30
N GLN A 24 0.51 8.39 -20.84
CA GLN A 24 1.59 7.58 -21.37
C GLN A 24 1.36 6.08 -21.12
N LEU A 25 0.88 5.71 -19.92
CA LEU A 25 0.58 4.32 -19.59
C LEU A 25 -0.52 3.74 -20.47
N MET A 26 -1.57 4.51 -20.75
CA MET A 26 -2.66 4.11 -21.66
C MET A 26 -2.17 3.89 -23.09
N ILE A 27 -1.22 4.67 -23.58
CA ILE A 27 -0.60 4.45 -24.90
C ILE A 27 0.28 3.19 -24.88
N THR A 28 1.09 3.07 -23.83
CA THR A 28 2.09 2.01 -23.70
C THR A 28 1.43 0.63 -23.54
N ILE A 29 0.34 0.53 -22.77
CA ILE A 29 -0.34 -0.76 -22.51
C ILE A 29 -1.01 -1.37 -23.74
N LEU A 30 -1.28 -0.55 -24.75
CA LEU A 30 -1.82 -1.04 -26.03
C LEU A 30 -0.74 -1.70 -26.88
N THR A 31 0.51 -1.25 -26.78
CA THR A 31 1.62 -1.71 -27.63
C THR A 31 2.48 -2.77 -26.94
N GLU A 32 2.67 -2.64 -25.63
CA GLU A 32 3.53 -3.52 -24.83
C GLU A 32 2.73 -4.59 -24.09
N ASN A 33 3.32 -5.78 -23.94
CA ASN A 33 2.71 -6.89 -23.21
C ASN A 33 3.16 -6.98 -21.74
N CYS A 34 4.21 -6.24 -21.36
CA CYS A 34 4.64 -6.15 -19.97
C CYS A 34 5.04 -4.71 -19.66
N ILE A 35 4.44 -4.12 -18.63
CA ILE A 35 4.75 -2.75 -18.19
C ILE A 35 5.01 -2.75 -16.70
N THR A 36 6.03 -2.00 -16.28
CA THR A 36 6.36 -1.78 -14.88
C THR A 36 6.23 -0.32 -14.51
N ILE A 37 5.38 0.00 -13.53
CA ILE A 37 5.22 1.34 -12.98
C ILE A 37 6.12 1.43 -11.75
N ILE A 38 7.07 2.36 -11.78
CA ILE A 38 8.11 2.50 -10.75
C ILE A 38 7.92 3.84 -10.04
N GLY A 39 8.38 3.92 -8.79
CA GLY A 39 8.38 5.17 -8.03
C GLY A 39 8.45 4.95 -6.53
N ASN A 40 8.65 6.04 -5.81
CA ASN A 40 8.72 6.04 -4.34
C ASN A 40 7.39 5.60 -3.71
N SER A 41 7.40 5.21 -2.44
CA SER A 41 6.16 4.96 -1.71
C SER A 41 5.33 6.27 -1.63
N GLY A 42 4.02 6.19 -1.86
CA GLY A 42 3.13 7.35 -1.81
C GLY A 42 2.90 8.09 -3.12
N THR A 43 3.56 7.69 -4.22
CA THR A 43 3.41 8.36 -5.52
C THR A 43 2.18 7.94 -6.32
N GLY A 44 1.36 7.00 -5.82
CA GLY A 44 0.12 6.59 -6.49
C GLY A 44 0.26 5.47 -7.54
N LYS A 45 1.38 4.72 -7.56
CA LYS A 45 1.61 3.60 -8.50
C LYS A 45 0.43 2.62 -8.58
N SER A 46 0.00 2.12 -7.42
CA SER A 46 -1.09 1.15 -7.30
C SER A 46 -2.42 1.75 -7.75
N PHE A 47 -2.65 3.03 -7.47
CA PHE A 47 -3.86 3.72 -7.87
C PHE A 47 -3.95 3.87 -9.39
N ILE A 48 -2.85 4.28 -10.03
CA ILE A 48 -2.75 4.38 -11.49
C ILE A 48 -2.88 3.01 -12.17
N SER A 49 -2.23 1.97 -11.63
CA SER A 49 -2.34 0.61 -12.20
C SER A 49 -3.78 0.10 -12.14
N ARG A 50 -4.48 0.31 -11.03
CA ARG A 50 -5.88 -0.09 -10.87
C ARG A 50 -6.79 0.67 -11.84
N HIS A 51 -6.63 1.98 -11.97
CA HIS A 51 -7.39 2.79 -12.92
C HIS A 51 -7.22 2.28 -14.37
N VAL A 52 -5.97 2.09 -14.80
CA VAL A 52 -5.69 1.60 -16.16
C VAL A 52 -6.23 0.18 -16.35
N ALA A 53 -6.17 -0.67 -15.33
CA ALA A 53 -6.79 -2.00 -15.40
C ALA A 53 -8.31 -1.93 -15.59
N LEU A 54 -9.00 -1.03 -14.89
CA LEU A 54 -10.43 -0.79 -15.09
C LEU A 54 -10.73 -0.29 -16.51
N LYS A 55 -9.89 0.58 -17.08
CA LYS A 55 -10.03 1.03 -18.48
C LYS A 55 -9.78 -0.09 -19.50
N MET A 56 -8.84 -0.99 -19.23
CA MET A 56 -8.61 -2.17 -20.07
C MET A 56 -9.80 -3.15 -20.01
N MET A 57 -10.48 -3.23 -18.87
CA MET A 57 -11.71 -4.03 -18.73
C MET A 57 -12.83 -3.52 -19.65
N GLU A 58 -12.99 -2.19 -19.76
CA GLU A 58 -13.92 -1.58 -20.73
C GLU A 58 -13.57 -1.95 -22.19
N GLN A 59 -12.30 -2.24 -22.47
CA GLN A 59 -11.82 -2.71 -23.79
C GLN A 59 -11.89 -4.24 -23.98
N GLY A 60 -12.56 -4.94 -23.06
CA GLY A 60 -12.81 -6.38 -23.13
C GLY A 60 -11.67 -7.26 -22.58
N TYR A 61 -10.73 -6.69 -21.81
CA TYR A 61 -9.78 -7.50 -21.05
C TYR A 61 -10.41 -8.03 -19.76
N ILE A 62 -10.04 -9.24 -19.39
CA ILE A 62 -10.30 -9.78 -18.06
C ILE A 62 -9.15 -9.38 -17.16
N ILE A 63 -9.49 -8.76 -16.03
CA ILE A 63 -8.50 -8.27 -15.07
C ILE A 63 -8.31 -9.33 -13.99
N ILE A 64 -7.06 -9.76 -13.80
CA ILE A 64 -6.67 -10.72 -12.77
C ILE A 64 -5.67 -10.01 -11.84
N PRO A 65 -6.11 -9.52 -10.67
CA PRO A 65 -5.19 -9.14 -9.60
C PRO A 65 -4.38 -10.37 -9.17
N CYS A 66 -3.06 -10.26 -9.12
CA CYS A 66 -2.18 -11.36 -8.80
C CYS A 66 -1.37 -11.09 -7.53
N ASP A 67 -1.21 -12.14 -6.73
CA ASP A 67 -0.41 -12.12 -5.50
C ASP A 67 0.95 -12.78 -5.73
N ASN A 68 1.04 -13.73 -6.67
CA ASN A 68 2.27 -14.48 -6.94
C ASN A 68 2.41 -14.84 -8.44
N PRO A 69 3.63 -15.17 -8.91
CA PRO A 69 3.87 -15.45 -10.33
C PRO A 69 3.12 -16.69 -10.85
N GLY A 70 2.74 -17.62 -9.96
CA GLY A 70 1.98 -18.82 -10.28
C GLY A 70 0.57 -18.52 -10.82
N ASP A 71 -0.01 -17.39 -10.42
CA ASP A 71 -1.36 -16.97 -10.82
C ASP A 71 -1.48 -16.83 -12.35
N ILE A 72 -0.42 -16.39 -13.03
CA ILE A 72 -0.41 -16.26 -14.49
C ILE A 72 -0.71 -17.60 -15.14
N ARG A 73 -0.02 -18.66 -14.74
CA ARG A 73 -0.20 -20.00 -15.31
C ARG A 73 -1.59 -20.56 -14.99
N GLN A 74 -2.10 -20.28 -13.80
CA GLN A 74 -3.41 -20.76 -13.36
C GLN A 74 -4.55 -20.16 -14.18
N TRP A 75 -4.46 -18.87 -14.51
CA TRP A 75 -5.58 -18.11 -15.08
C TRP A 75 -5.42 -17.79 -16.56
N PHE A 76 -4.22 -17.95 -17.14
CA PHE A 76 -3.98 -17.75 -18.56
C PHE A 76 -4.80 -18.73 -19.41
N LYS A 77 -5.43 -18.18 -20.46
CA LYS A 77 -6.11 -18.95 -21.51
C LYS A 77 -5.70 -18.37 -22.87
N PRO A 78 -5.13 -19.18 -23.79
CA PRO A 78 -4.73 -18.71 -25.10
C PRO A 78 -5.84 -17.97 -25.85
N GLY A 79 -5.50 -16.85 -26.49
CA GLY A 79 -6.44 -16.01 -27.25
C GLY A 79 -7.43 -15.20 -26.41
N ARG A 80 -7.47 -15.39 -25.09
CA ARG A 80 -8.35 -14.66 -24.18
C ARG A 80 -7.65 -13.40 -23.67
N LYS A 81 -8.18 -12.22 -24.01
CA LYS A 81 -7.67 -10.93 -23.54
C LYS A 81 -7.66 -10.89 -22.01
N THR A 82 -6.47 -10.93 -21.42
CA THR A 82 -6.25 -11.03 -19.98
C THR A 82 -5.13 -10.08 -19.58
N LEU A 83 -5.37 -9.28 -18.54
CA LEU A 83 -4.39 -8.39 -17.93
C LEU A 83 -4.14 -8.87 -16.49
N PHE A 84 -2.92 -9.33 -16.24
CA PHE A 84 -2.44 -9.70 -14.91
C PHE A 84 -1.85 -8.46 -14.23
N VAL A 85 -2.35 -8.12 -13.04
CA VAL A 85 -1.96 -6.92 -12.30
C VAL A 85 -1.24 -7.31 -11.02
N PHE A 86 0.03 -6.96 -10.90
CA PHE A 86 0.84 -7.20 -9.71
C PHE A 86 1.08 -5.88 -8.98
N ASP A 87 0.72 -5.84 -7.70
CA ASP A 87 1.07 -4.71 -6.83
C ASP A 87 2.33 -5.06 -6.04
N ASP A 88 3.37 -4.24 -6.15
CA ASP A 88 4.68 -4.44 -5.53
C ASP A 88 5.31 -5.80 -5.85
N VAL A 89 5.54 -6.02 -7.15
CA VAL A 89 5.89 -7.31 -7.79
C VAL A 89 7.03 -8.11 -7.13
N CYS A 90 7.89 -7.46 -6.35
CA CYS A 90 9.05 -8.06 -5.68
C CYS A 90 9.22 -7.65 -4.22
N GLY A 91 8.18 -7.08 -3.59
CA GLY A 91 8.18 -6.79 -2.16
C GLY A 91 7.81 -5.36 -1.79
N ARG A 92 7.33 -5.22 -0.54
CA ARG A 92 6.79 -3.97 0.02
C ARG A 92 7.85 -3.01 0.60
N TYR A 93 9.03 -3.49 0.94
CA TYR A 93 10.04 -2.65 1.61
C TYR A 93 11.41 -2.87 1.01
N THR A 94 11.81 -4.14 0.96
CA THR A 94 13.04 -4.63 0.33
C THR A 94 12.71 -5.69 -0.70
N LEU A 95 13.70 -6.03 -1.53
CA LEU A 95 13.58 -7.16 -2.44
C LEU A 95 13.34 -8.46 -1.67
N ASN A 96 12.14 -9.02 -1.86
CA ASN A 96 11.77 -10.29 -1.26
C ASN A 96 12.43 -11.44 -2.04
N GLN A 97 13.43 -12.05 -1.43
CA GLN A 97 14.21 -13.15 -2.02
C GLN A 97 13.37 -14.37 -2.42
N GLN A 98 12.33 -14.68 -1.65
CA GLN A 98 11.44 -15.79 -1.96
C GLN A 98 10.62 -15.49 -3.22
N ILE A 99 10.02 -14.30 -3.31
CA ILE A 99 9.26 -13.85 -4.48
C ILE A 99 10.17 -13.77 -5.72
N LEU A 100 11.38 -13.23 -5.56
CA LEU A 100 12.39 -13.18 -6.62
C LEU A 100 12.73 -14.57 -7.15
N THR A 101 12.95 -15.53 -6.25
CA THR A 101 13.27 -16.91 -6.62
C THR A 101 12.12 -17.56 -7.39
N ASP A 102 10.88 -17.35 -6.95
CA ASP A 102 9.70 -17.90 -7.59
C ASP A 102 9.48 -17.27 -8.99
N TRP A 103 9.73 -15.97 -9.14
CA TRP A 103 9.76 -15.30 -10.45
C TRP A 103 10.83 -15.90 -11.37
N LYS A 104 12.08 -16.05 -10.89
CA LYS A 104 13.20 -16.61 -11.67
C LYS A 104 12.86 -18.00 -12.20
N GLN A 105 12.27 -18.86 -11.36
CA GLN A 105 11.89 -20.23 -11.75
C GLN A 105 10.82 -20.27 -12.86
N ARG A 106 10.00 -19.22 -12.97
CA ARG A 106 8.86 -19.17 -13.90
C ARG A 106 9.08 -18.22 -15.07
N LEU A 107 10.18 -17.46 -15.08
CA LEU A 107 10.40 -16.35 -15.99
C LEU A 107 10.33 -16.76 -17.46
N ASP A 108 10.99 -17.86 -17.84
CA ASP A 108 10.99 -18.33 -19.23
C ASP A 108 9.61 -18.80 -19.69
N HIS A 109 8.85 -19.42 -18.80
CA HIS A 109 7.47 -19.78 -19.08
C HIS A 109 6.60 -18.52 -19.26
N VAL A 110 6.69 -17.55 -18.34
CA VAL A 110 5.96 -16.28 -18.46
C VAL A 110 6.31 -15.55 -19.75
N LYS A 111 7.60 -15.48 -20.11
CA LYS A 111 8.05 -14.92 -21.40
C LYS A 111 7.41 -15.62 -22.60
N SER A 112 7.25 -16.95 -22.55
CA SER A 112 6.58 -17.69 -23.62
C SER A 112 5.10 -17.35 -23.74
N LEU A 113 4.41 -17.10 -22.61
CA LEU A 113 2.99 -16.71 -22.59
C LEU A 113 2.78 -15.29 -23.09
N LEU A 114 3.70 -14.37 -22.80
CA LEU A 114 3.66 -12.97 -23.26
C LEU A 114 3.81 -12.82 -24.78
N LYS A 115 4.14 -13.89 -25.52
CA LYS A 115 4.08 -13.90 -26.99
C LYS A 115 2.64 -13.83 -27.51
N ASP A 116 1.67 -14.27 -26.72
CA ASP A 116 0.25 -14.07 -27.02
C ASP A 116 -0.11 -12.60 -26.77
N LYS A 117 -0.53 -11.87 -27.81
CA LYS A 117 -0.92 -10.45 -27.72
C LYS A 117 -2.16 -10.23 -26.82
N CYS A 118 -2.93 -11.28 -26.54
CA CYS A 118 -4.02 -11.23 -25.59
C CYS A 118 -3.55 -11.34 -24.13
N CYS A 119 -2.28 -11.67 -23.87
CA CYS A 119 -1.70 -11.78 -22.54
C CYS A 119 -0.89 -10.52 -22.20
N LYS A 120 -1.30 -9.79 -21.16
CA LYS A 120 -0.57 -8.61 -20.68
C LYS A 120 -0.29 -8.70 -19.18
N ILE A 121 0.84 -8.14 -18.77
CA ILE A 121 1.23 -7.97 -17.38
C ILE A 121 1.44 -6.48 -17.10
N MET A 122 0.85 -5.99 -16.03
CA MET A 122 1.14 -4.69 -15.46
C MET A 122 1.58 -4.88 -14.02
N ALA A 123 2.76 -4.37 -13.69
CA ALA A 123 3.36 -4.51 -12.38
C ALA A 123 3.66 -3.13 -11.79
N THR A 124 3.51 -2.97 -10.48
CA THR A 124 4.10 -1.84 -9.75
C THR A 124 5.36 -2.32 -9.04
N CYS A 125 6.34 -1.42 -8.88
CA CYS A 125 7.58 -1.69 -8.16
C CYS A 125 8.06 -0.43 -7.44
N ARG A 126 8.60 -0.58 -6.22
CA ARG A 126 9.28 0.53 -5.54
C ARG A 126 10.59 0.84 -6.24
N LEU A 127 10.93 2.12 -6.29
CA LEU A 127 12.16 2.59 -6.93
C LEU A 127 13.42 1.92 -6.37
N GLU A 128 13.52 1.76 -5.04
CA GLU A 128 14.68 1.13 -4.41
C GLU A 128 14.81 -0.36 -4.78
N VAL A 129 13.72 -1.12 -4.70
CA VAL A 129 13.69 -2.53 -5.12
C VAL A 129 14.05 -2.67 -6.60
N TYR A 130 13.56 -1.77 -7.45
CA TYR A 130 13.87 -1.78 -8.87
C TYR A 130 15.37 -1.50 -9.14
N LYS A 131 16.03 -0.68 -8.32
CA LYS A 131 17.46 -0.37 -8.46
C LYS A 131 18.38 -1.51 -8.03
N GLU A 132 17.90 -2.47 -7.24
CA GLU A 132 18.70 -3.61 -6.81
C GLU A 132 19.19 -4.44 -8.02
N GLU A 133 20.48 -4.79 -8.02
CA GLU A 133 21.11 -5.55 -9.11
C GLU A 133 20.37 -6.88 -9.36
N GLN A 134 19.98 -7.55 -8.28
CA GLN A 134 19.28 -8.83 -8.33
C GLN A 134 17.92 -8.74 -9.04
N PHE A 135 17.23 -7.60 -8.96
CA PHE A 135 15.97 -7.37 -9.68
C PHE A 135 16.19 -7.36 -11.20
N SER A 136 17.37 -6.95 -11.67
CA SER A 136 17.71 -6.93 -13.11
C SER A 136 17.66 -8.29 -13.77
N SER A 137 17.72 -9.38 -12.99
CA SER A 137 17.50 -10.74 -13.49
C SER A 137 16.06 -10.97 -14.00
N LEU A 138 15.08 -10.18 -13.55
CA LEU A 138 13.69 -10.24 -14.00
C LEU A 138 13.48 -9.37 -15.24
N THR A 139 14.14 -9.77 -16.33
CA THR A 139 14.32 -8.92 -17.53
C THR A 139 13.03 -8.32 -18.08
N ILE A 140 11.89 -9.04 -18.01
CA ILE A 140 10.59 -8.56 -18.52
C ILE A 140 10.14 -7.24 -17.86
N PHE A 141 10.45 -7.03 -16.58
CA PHE A 141 10.04 -5.84 -15.84
C PHE A 141 10.98 -4.64 -16.05
N LYS A 142 12.13 -4.85 -16.69
CA LYS A 142 13.09 -3.79 -17.03
C LYS A 142 12.84 -3.19 -18.41
N MET A 143 12.21 -3.94 -19.32
CA MET A 143 12.07 -3.57 -20.73
C MET A 143 11.21 -2.33 -20.96
N CYS A 144 10.08 -2.23 -20.28
CA CYS A 144 9.16 -1.11 -20.41
C CYS A 144 8.75 -0.63 -19.02
N ASN A 145 9.10 0.61 -18.71
CA ASN A 145 8.78 1.19 -17.42
C ASN A 145 8.37 2.66 -17.49
N ILE A 146 7.53 3.04 -16.52
CA ILE A 146 7.11 4.42 -16.28
C ILE A 146 7.52 4.76 -14.86
N ASP A 147 8.48 5.67 -14.73
CA ASP A 147 9.00 6.10 -13.43
C ASP A 147 8.28 7.36 -12.95
N LEU A 148 7.38 7.19 -11.99
CA LEU A 148 6.63 8.28 -11.34
C LEU A 148 7.49 9.18 -10.46
N SER A 149 8.77 8.85 -10.22
CA SER A 149 9.73 9.73 -9.57
C SER A 149 10.53 10.59 -10.55
N SER A 150 10.47 10.26 -11.85
CA SER A 150 11.14 11.04 -12.90
C SER A 150 10.52 12.42 -13.05
N GLN A 151 11.31 13.39 -13.53
CA GLN A 151 10.80 14.74 -13.79
C GLN A 151 9.65 14.76 -14.82
N THR A 152 9.61 13.78 -15.71
CA THR A 152 8.60 13.66 -16.77
C THR A 152 7.24 13.22 -16.25
N TYR A 153 7.22 12.26 -15.32
CA TYR A 153 5.96 11.61 -14.89
C TYR A 153 5.59 11.86 -13.43
N ARG A 154 6.46 12.53 -12.65
CA ARG A 154 6.08 13.03 -11.33
C ARG A 154 4.96 14.06 -11.45
N LEU A 155 4.11 14.11 -10.43
CA LEU A 155 3.02 15.09 -10.36
C LEU A 155 3.58 16.50 -10.39
N ASN A 156 3.16 17.27 -11.39
CA ASN A 156 3.45 18.69 -11.45
C ASN A 156 2.44 19.50 -10.61
N ALA A 157 2.63 20.81 -10.51
CA ALA A 157 1.76 21.67 -9.73
C ALA A 157 0.29 21.64 -10.20
N ALA A 158 0.03 21.49 -11.50
CA ALA A 158 -1.33 21.39 -12.04
C ALA A 158 -1.98 20.05 -11.67
N ASP A 159 -1.24 18.93 -11.75
CA ASP A 159 -1.73 17.62 -11.33
C ASP A 159 -2.08 17.60 -9.83
N LYS A 160 -1.21 18.19 -9.00
CA LYS A 160 -1.45 18.33 -7.55
C LYS A 160 -2.65 19.22 -7.26
N PHE A 161 -2.81 20.31 -8.01
CA PHE A 161 -3.98 21.18 -7.86
C PHE A 161 -5.27 20.45 -8.22
N ALA A 162 -5.30 19.72 -9.34
CA ALA A 162 -6.46 18.92 -9.73
C ALA A 162 -6.79 17.83 -8.68
N LEU A 163 -5.78 17.20 -8.08
CA LEU A 163 -5.99 16.30 -6.92
C LEU A 163 -6.61 17.03 -5.74
N ALA A 164 -6.14 18.24 -5.42
CA ALA A 164 -6.70 19.04 -4.36
C ALA A 164 -8.16 19.44 -4.63
N GLU A 165 -8.53 19.74 -5.88
CA GLU A 165 -9.92 20.01 -6.26
C GLU A 165 -10.82 18.81 -6.01
N VAL A 166 -10.37 17.60 -6.37
CA VAL A 166 -11.12 16.36 -6.14
C VAL A 166 -11.34 16.09 -4.66
N TYR A 167 -10.31 16.27 -3.82
CA TYR A 167 -10.38 15.93 -2.40
C TYR A 167 -10.97 17.05 -1.52
N PHE A 168 -10.80 18.32 -1.90
CA PHE A 168 -11.08 19.47 -1.05
C PHE A 168 -12.00 20.54 -1.68
N ASN A 169 -12.42 20.38 -2.93
CA ASN A 169 -13.30 21.31 -3.66
C ASN A 169 -12.82 22.77 -3.55
N GLU A 170 -13.68 23.67 -3.06
CA GLU A 170 -13.42 25.11 -2.85
C GLU A 170 -12.27 25.44 -1.89
N HIS A 171 -11.64 24.43 -1.27
CA HIS A 171 -10.47 24.61 -0.42
C HIS A 171 -9.15 24.18 -1.08
N ALA A 172 -9.15 23.82 -2.36
CA ALA A 172 -7.94 23.40 -3.09
C ALA A 172 -6.81 24.45 -3.01
N ASP A 173 -7.14 25.74 -3.09
CA ASP A 173 -6.16 26.83 -3.01
C ASP A 173 -5.39 26.84 -1.68
N LYS A 174 -6.01 26.34 -0.59
CA LYS A 174 -5.40 26.31 0.75
C LYS A 174 -4.21 25.36 0.87
N VAL A 175 -4.04 24.45 -0.08
CA VAL A 175 -2.95 23.46 -0.10
C VAL A 175 -1.99 23.65 -1.26
N LYS A 176 -2.24 24.61 -2.16
CA LYS A 176 -1.46 24.80 -3.38
C LYS A 176 0.03 24.94 -3.10
N GLU A 177 0.41 25.86 -2.21
CA GLU A 177 1.81 26.09 -1.81
C GLU A 177 2.39 24.96 -0.94
N LEU A 178 1.53 24.22 -0.23
CA LEU A 178 1.95 23.12 0.66
C LEU A 178 2.12 21.80 -0.09
N SER A 179 1.49 21.67 -1.27
CA SER A 179 1.53 20.47 -2.09
C SER A 179 2.93 20.17 -2.64
N ASP A 180 3.78 21.19 -2.77
CA ASP A 180 5.16 21.06 -3.23
C ASP A 180 6.14 20.61 -2.15
N LYS A 181 5.73 20.63 -0.88
CA LYS A 181 6.56 20.18 0.24
C LYS A 181 6.69 18.65 0.33
N TYR A 182 5.73 17.89 -0.21
CA TYR A 182 5.68 16.44 -0.03
C TYR A 182 5.53 15.70 -1.37
N ASP A 183 6.47 14.80 -1.66
CA ASP A 183 6.42 13.92 -2.84
C ASP A 183 5.33 12.85 -2.76
N PHE A 184 4.75 12.65 -1.56
CA PHE A 184 3.62 11.74 -1.29
C PHE A 184 2.31 12.52 -1.10
N PHE A 185 2.17 13.68 -1.74
CA PHE A 185 0.97 14.51 -1.70
C PHE A 185 -0.35 13.74 -1.95
N PRO A 186 -0.46 12.82 -2.93
CA PRO A 186 -1.69 12.04 -3.13
C PRO A 186 -2.11 11.24 -1.90
N LEU A 187 -1.14 10.69 -1.18
CA LEU A 187 -1.40 9.98 0.06
C LEU A 187 -1.96 10.93 1.12
N LEU A 188 -1.36 12.10 1.31
CA LEU A 188 -1.83 13.07 2.30
C LEU A 188 -3.28 13.50 2.01
N CYS A 189 -3.63 13.71 0.75
CA CYS A 189 -5.01 13.99 0.36
C CYS A 189 -5.95 12.85 0.72
N SER A 190 -5.56 11.62 0.37
CA SER A 190 -6.35 10.42 0.67
C SER A 190 -6.51 10.20 2.18
N LEU A 191 -5.44 10.38 2.97
CA LEU A 191 -5.47 10.27 4.42
C LEU A 191 -6.41 11.31 5.02
N TYR A 192 -6.25 12.60 4.69
CA TYR A 192 -7.13 13.65 5.20
C TYR A 192 -8.60 13.41 4.82
N TYR A 193 -8.87 12.91 3.61
CA TYR A 193 -10.24 12.66 3.15
C TYR A 193 -10.88 11.44 3.82
N LYS A 194 -10.15 10.31 3.90
CA LYS A 194 -10.64 9.05 4.49
C LYS A 194 -10.74 9.13 6.00
N GLN A 195 -9.80 9.83 6.60
CA GLN A 195 -9.85 10.11 8.01
C GLN A 195 -10.96 11.15 8.24
N LYS A 196 -12.07 10.72 8.84
CA LYS A 196 -12.97 11.64 9.54
C LYS A 196 -12.30 12.28 10.78
N LEU A 197 -10.96 12.34 10.79
CA LEU A 197 -10.19 12.86 11.90
C LEU A 197 -10.41 14.36 11.94
N ASN A 198 -11.06 14.75 13.04
CA ASN A 198 -11.27 16.11 13.48
C ASN A 198 -11.65 17.06 12.34
N LYS A 199 -12.97 17.21 12.11
CA LYS A 199 -13.57 18.40 11.48
C LYS A 199 -13.09 19.74 12.07
N HIS A 200 -12.29 19.71 13.13
CA HIS A 200 -11.69 20.83 13.83
C HIS A 200 -10.29 21.21 13.32
N VAL A 201 -9.55 20.34 12.61
CA VAL A 201 -8.26 20.69 12.02
C VAL A 201 -8.48 21.21 10.61
N SER A 202 -8.08 22.46 10.36
CA SER A 202 -8.17 23.02 9.01
C SER A 202 -7.19 22.31 8.06
N ILE A 203 -7.58 22.17 6.80
CA ILE A 203 -6.75 21.58 5.73
C ILE A 203 -5.35 22.22 5.71
N SER A 204 -5.26 23.55 5.80
CA SER A 204 -3.96 24.25 5.83
C SER A 204 -3.08 23.84 7.02
N ASN A 205 -3.67 23.61 8.19
CA ASN A 205 -2.90 23.20 9.36
C ASN A 205 -2.39 21.76 9.23
N PHE A 206 -3.22 20.86 8.70
CA PHE A 206 -2.80 19.49 8.43
C PHE A 206 -1.59 19.43 7.48
N PHE A 207 -1.64 20.14 6.35
CA PHE A 207 -0.54 20.10 5.38
C PHE A 207 0.72 20.85 5.84
N LYS A 208 0.63 21.80 6.79
CA LYS A 208 1.82 22.47 7.34
C LYS A 208 2.75 21.47 8.03
N ASN A 209 2.21 20.61 8.89
CA ASN A 209 2.96 19.54 9.53
C ASN A 209 2.06 18.31 9.81
N PRO A 210 1.88 17.41 8.82
CA PRO A 210 0.96 16.28 8.95
C PRO A 210 1.43 15.28 10.02
N PHE A 211 2.74 15.18 10.26
CA PHE A 211 3.29 14.25 11.25
C PHE A 211 2.95 14.67 12.69
N ASP A 212 3.01 15.96 13.02
CA ASP A 212 2.59 16.45 14.34
C ASP A 212 1.11 16.16 14.58
N ILE A 213 0.28 16.28 13.54
CA ILE A 213 -1.16 15.95 13.64
C ILE A 213 -1.34 14.47 13.95
N PHE A 214 -0.70 13.58 13.19
CA PHE A 214 -0.78 12.14 13.45
C PHE A 214 -0.23 11.75 14.82
N GLU A 215 0.84 12.40 15.29
CA GLU A 215 1.38 12.16 16.62
C GLU A 215 0.38 12.54 17.72
N ASN A 216 -0.19 13.75 17.63
CA ASN A 216 -1.22 14.20 18.57
C ASN A 216 -2.44 13.27 18.57
N GLU A 217 -2.87 12.79 17.40
CA GLU A 217 -3.97 11.82 17.29
C GLU A 217 -3.66 10.49 17.99
N LEU A 218 -2.43 9.99 17.88
CA LEU A 218 -2.04 8.77 18.59
C LEU A 218 -1.98 8.98 20.10
N VAL A 219 -1.63 10.18 20.56
CA VAL A 219 -1.68 10.57 21.98
C VAL A 219 -3.13 10.66 22.48
N GLU A 220 -4.01 11.32 21.71
CA GLU A 220 -5.44 11.40 22.01
C GLU A 220 -6.07 10.01 22.04
N LEU A 221 -5.79 9.18 21.03
CA LEU A 221 -6.25 7.80 20.93
C LEU A 221 -5.83 6.99 22.17
N TYR A 222 -4.57 7.09 22.60
CA TYR A 222 -4.10 6.39 23.80
C TYR A 222 -4.79 6.86 25.08
N SER A 223 -5.25 8.12 25.10
CA SER A 223 -5.91 8.76 26.24
C SER A 223 -7.40 8.40 26.36
N GLU A 224 -8.03 7.74 25.38
CA GLU A 224 -9.43 7.30 25.40
C GLU A 224 -9.71 6.07 26.31
N GLY A 225 -8.88 5.86 27.33
CA GLY A 225 -8.95 4.69 28.21
C GLY A 225 -8.69 3.36 27.48
N ASP A 226 -9.22 2.25 27.99
CA ASP A 226 -8.92 0.91 27.48
C ASP A 226 -9.25 0.73 25.99
N THR A 227 -10.36 1.29 25.52
CA THR A 227 -10.75 1.18 24.09
C THR A 227 -9.72 1.83 23.18
N GLY A 228 -9.23 3.00 23.56
CA GLY A 228 -8.18 3.72 22.86
C GLY A 228 -6.84 3.00 22.90
N LYS A 229 -6.44 2.55 24.08
CA LYS A 229 -5.22 1.74 24.29
C LYS A 229 -5.24 0.44 23.49
N ILE A 230 -6.39 -0.23 23.35
CA ILE A 230 -6.53 -1.43 22.50
C ILE A 230 -6.31 -1.09 21.02
N LYS A 231 -6.86 0.03 20.53
CA LYS A 231 -6.62 0.50 19.15
C LYS A 231 -5.14 0.82 18.93
N TYR A 232 -4.54 1.57 19.85
CA TYR A 232 -3.12 1.88 19.84
C TYR A 232 -2.27 0.60 19.79
N CYS A 233 -2.52 -0.34 20.70
CA CYS A 233 -1.86 -1.65 20.75
C CYS A 233 -2.02 -2.44 19.43
N SER A 234 -3.21 -2.40 18.84
CA SER A 234 -3.47 -3.03 17.53
C SER A 234 -2.61 -2.45 16.41
N LEU A 235 -2.38 -1.13 16.41
CA LEU A 235 -1.48 -0.48 15.45
C LEU A 235 -0.02 -0.88 15.68
N VAL A 236 0.43 -0.93 16.94
CA VAL A 236 1.79 -1.40 17.26
C VAL A 236 2.01 -2.82 16.75
N LEU A 237 1.02 -3.72 16.88
CA LEU A 237 1.11 -5.09 16.33
C LEU A 237 1.31 -5.11 14.82
N CYS A 238 0.55 -4.32 14.06
CA CYS A 238 0.76 -4.22 12.61
C CYS A 238 2.20 -3.81 12.27
N VAL A 239 2.76 -2.88 13.05
CA VAL A 239 4.13 -2.39 12.88
C VAL A 239 5.17 -3.45 13.24
N MET A 240 5.07 -4.07 14.44
CA MET A 240 6.01 -5.11 14.88
C MET A 240 6.04 -6.34 13.97
N PHE A 241 4.88 -6.68 13.38
CA PHE A 241 4.76 -7.75 12.39
C PHE A 241 5.10 -7.29 10.96
N ASN A 242 5.65 -6.09 10.80
CA ASN A 242 6.10 -5.53 9.52
C ASN A 242 5.02 -5.60 8.41
N ASN A 243 3.78 -5.22 8.73
CA ASN A 243 2.62 -5.34 7.82
C ASN A 243 2.36 -6.76 7.27
N THR A 244 2.70 -7.79 8.04
CA THR A 244 2.40 -9.19 7.71
C THR A 244 1.57 -9.88 8.80
N LEU A 245 0.82 -9.08 9.57
CA LEU A 245 -0.04 -9.58 10.63
C LEU A 245 -1.25 -10.28 10.01
N LYS A 246 -1.42 -11.58 10.30
CA LYS A 246 -2.56 -12.37 9.82
C LYS A 246 -3.50 -12.72 10.96
N GLU A 247 -4.75 -13.03 10.62
CA GLU A 247 -5.73 -13.54 11.58
C GLU A 247 -5.23 -14.79 12.32
N GLU A 248 -4.47 -15.66 11.66
CA GLU A 248 -3.87 -16.84 12.31
C GLU A 248 -2.91 -16.47 13.45
N ASN A 249 -2.19 -15.34 13.34
CA ASN A 249 -1.35 -14.83 14.43
C ASN A 249 -2.20 -14.41 15.64
N LEU A 250 -3.47 -14.11 15.43
CA LEU A 250 -4.44 -13.71 16.45
C LEU A 250 -5.31 -14.90 16.93
N THR A 251 -4.80 -16.14 16.87
CA THR A 251 -5.55 -17.35 17.30
C THR A 251 -4.82 -18.23 18.32
N THR A 252 -3.95 -17.63 19.15
CA THR A 252 -3.38 -18.20 20.41
C THR A 252 -2.54 -19.47 20.36
N LYS A 253 -2.19 -20.04 19.20
CA LYS A 253 -1.41 -21.31 19.16
C LYS A 253 0.11 -21.15 19.18
N ASP A 254 0.63 -19.98 18.85
CA ASP A 254 2.08 -19.75 18.80
C ASP A 254 2.59 -19.11 20.10
N LYS A 255 3.45 -19.83 20.83
CA LYS A 255 4.04 -19.36 22.10
C LYS A 255 4.81 -18.05 21.93
N LYS A 256 5.47 -17.85 20.79
CA LYS A 256 6.24 -16.61 20.54
C LYS A 256 5.29 -15.43 20.43
N THR A 257 4.27 -15.53 19.58
CA THR A 257 3.25 -14.49 19.42
C THR A 257 2.54 -14.16 20.74
N THR A 258 2.24 -15.16 21.56
CA THR A 258 1.63 -14.93 22.89
C THR A 258 2.52 -14.11 23.81
N ALA A 259 3.83 -14.41 23.88
CA ALA A 259 4.77 -13.63 24.71
C ALA A 259 4.86 -12.16 24.27
N VAL A 260 4.99 -11.92 22.95
CA VAL A 260 4.99 -10.57 22.38
C VAL A 260 3.72 -9.80 22.77
N LEU A 261 2.56 -10.47 22.71
CA LEU A 261 1.28 -9.87 23.06
C LEU A 261 1.20 -9.52 24.55
N GLU A 262 1.66 -10.40 25.44
CA GLU A 262 1.65 -10.12 26.88
C GLU A 262 2.52 -8.92 27.25
N ASP A 263 3.74 -8.84 26.70
CA ASP A 263 4.65 -7.72 26.93
C ASP A 263 4.10 -6.41 26.35
N LEU A 264 3.50 -6.48 25.17
CA LEU A 264 2.89 -5.31 24.53
C LEU A 264 1.65 -4.83 25.30
N LEU A 265 0.78 -5.74 25.76
CA LEU A 265 -0.38 -5.39 26.57
C LEU A 265 0.05 -4.71 27.87
N ASP A 266 1.09 -5.22 28.54
CA ASP A 266 1.67 -4.62 29.74
C ASP A 266 2.20 -3.21 29.45
N LYS A 267 2.97 -3.04 28.35
CA LYS A 267 3.52 -1.75 27.94
C LYS A 267 2.46 -0.73 27.55
N CYS A 268 1.34 -1.19 26.99
CA CYS A 268 0.17 -0.38 26.68
C CYS A 268 -0.76 -0.19 27.89
N GLU A 269 -0.37 -0.59 29.10
CA GLU A 269 -1.16 -0.49 30.34
C GLU A 269 -2.55 -1.14 30.22
N LEU A 270 -2.64 -2.24 29.47
CA LEU A 270 -3.84 -3.05 29.32
C LEU A 270 -3.76 -4.28 30.22
N ASN A 271 -4.92 -4.77 30.64
CA ASN A 271 -5.00 -6.03 31.38
C ASN A 271 -4.41 -7.17 30.50
N LYS A 272 -3.49 -7.99 31.06
CA LYS A 272 -2.92 -9.16 30.38
C LYS A 272 -3.98 -10.19 29.94
N GLY A 273 -5.15 -10.18 30.57
CA GLY A 273 -6.36 -10.92 30.16
C GLY A 273 -7.17 -10.27 29.04
N THR A 274 -6.70 -9.16 28.44
CA THR A 274 -7.30 -8.58 27.23
C THR A 274 -7.31 -9.64 26.14
N SER A 275 -8.50 -10.09 25.76
CA SER A 275 -8.60 -11.16 24.79
C SER A 275 -8.10 -10.69 23.42
N ILE A 276 -7.40 -11.60 22.73
CA ILE A 276 -6.97 -11.38 21.34
C ILE A 276 -8.16 -11.08 20.42
N GLU A 277 -9.34 -11.58 20.76
CA GLU A 277 -10.58 -11.22 20.08
C GLU A 277 -10.86 -9.71 20.14
N ARG A 278 -10.58 -9.03 21.26
CA ARG A 278 -10.72 -7.56 21.35
C ARG A 278 -9.72 -6.83 20.45
N LEU A 279 -8.49 -7.32 20.33
CA LEU A 279 -7.50 -6.77 19.39
C LEU A 279 -7.95 -6.97 17.94
N ARG A 280 -8.48 -8.15 17.60
CA ARG A 280 -9.04 -8.43 16.27
C ARG A 280 -10.22 -7.53 15.94
N ILE A 281 -11.20 -7.42 16.84
CA ILE A 281 -12.33 -6.50 16.69
C ILE A 281 -11.82 -5.07 16.50
N SER A 282 -10.81 -4.66 17.28
CA SER A 282 -10.21 -3.34 17.16
C SER A 282 -9.58 -3.11 15.78
N LEU A 283 -8.83 -4.07 15.22
CA LEU A 283 -8.29 -4.00 13.87
C LEU A 283 -9.39 -3.82 12.81
N GLU A 284 -10.54 -4.49 12.96
CA GLU A 284 -11.70 -4.27 12.11
C GLU A 284 -12.27 -2.85 12.24
N THR A 285 -12.32 -2.29 13.46
CA THR A 285 -12.77 -0.90 13.63
C THR A 285 -11.82 0.14 13.05
N LEU A 286 -10.53 -0.20 12.91
CA LEU A 286 -9.50 0.64 12.31
C LEU A 286 -9.42 0.51 10.78
N LYS A 287 -10.23 -0.39 10.20
CA LYS A 287 -10.26 -0.62 8.75
C LYS A 287 -10.71 0.65 8.02
N GLY A 288 -9.97 1.02 6.98
CA GLY A 288 -10.26 2.17 6.13
C GLY A 288 -9.78 3.51 6.69
N THR A 289 -9.30 3.56 7.94
CA THR A 289 -8.72 4.75 8.56
C THR A 289 -7.21 4.60 8.76
N TYR A 290 -6.79 3.59 9.54
CA TYR A 290 -5.39 3.29 9.81
C TYR A 290 -4.94 1.97 9.19
N VAL A 291 -5.87 1.02 9.10
CA VAL A 291 -5.61 -0.36 8.70
C VAL A 291 -6.32 -0.65 7.38
N ALA A 292 -5.66 -1.39 6.49
CA ALA A 292 -6.26 -2.10 5.38
C ALA A 292 -6.30 -3.60 5.70
N LYS A 293 -7.40 -4.24 5.30
CA LYS A 293 -7.55 -5.70 5.39
C LYS A 293 -7.62 -6.29 3.99
N GLU A 294 -6.64 -7.12 3.67
CA GLU A 294 -6.57 -7.89 2.43
C GLU A 294 -6.65 -9.38 2.80
N ASP A 295 -7.75 -10.03 2.42
CA ASP A 295 -8.08 -11.40 2.78
C ASP A 295 -8.04 -11.64 4.31
N CYS A 296 -7.05 -12.39 4.80
CA CYS A 296 -6.83 -12.69 6.22
C CYS A 296 -5.67 -11.89 6.83
N SER A 297 -5.19 -10.85 6.16
CA SER A 297 -4.04 -10.04 6.60
C SER A 297 -4.44 -8.60 6.91
N TYR A 298 -3.89 -8.05 7.99
CA TYR A 298 -4.01 -6.66 8.39
C TYR A 298 -2.69 -5.94 8.11
N THR A 299 -2.80 -4.78 7.46
CA THR A 299 -1.65 -3.93 7.12
C THR A 299 -2.00 -2.48 7.41
N ILE A 300 -1.01 -1.66 7.74
CA ILE A 300 -1.20 -0.21 7.76
C ILE A 300 -1.55 0.27 6.36
N ILE A 301 -2.50 1.21 6.25
CA ILE A 301 -3.13 1.61 4.99
C ILE A 301 -2.13 2.11 3.93
N HIS A 302 -0.94 2.54 4.34
CA HIS A 302 0.09 3.02 3.43
C HIS A 302 1.51 2.96 4.04
N ASP A 303 2.54 2.64 3.24
CA ASP A 303 3.91 2.48 3.78
C ASP A 303 4.49 3.75 4.38
N LYS A 304 4.33 4.93 3.75
CA LYS A 304 4.80 6.19 4.37
C LYS A 304 4.17 6.46 5.75
N PHE A 305 2.93 6.03 5.94
CA PHE A 305 2.29 6.14 7.24
C PHE A 305 2.79 5.03 8.19
N PHE A 306 3.07 3.84 7.68
CA PHE A 306 3.80 2.80 8.41
C PHE A 306 5.19 3.28 8.87
N ASP A 307 5.99 3.93 8.01
CA ASP A 307 7.31 4.47 8.34
C ASP A 307 7.21 5.47 9.50
N PHE A 308 6.19 6.33 9.47
CA PHE A 308 5.89 7.25 10.56
C PHE A 308 5.55 6.49 11.85
N LEU A 309 4.63 5.52 11.81
CA LEU A 309 4.24 4.73 12.98
C LEU A 309 5.41 3.90 13.52
N ALA A 310 6.24 3.35 12.65
CA ALA A 310 7.44 2.61 12.99
C ALA A 310 8.43 3.46 13.77
N LYS A 311 8.70 4.69 13.29
CA LYS A 311 9.51 5.66 14.02
C LYS A 311 8.88 6.00 15.36
N TYR A 312 7.61 6.41 15.36
CA TYR A 312 6.89 6.88 16.55
C TYR A 312 6.81 5.81 17.66
N PHE A 313 6.42 4.59 17.31
CA PHE A 313 6.35 3.49 18.28
C PHE A 313 7.75 2.99 18.68
N GLY A 314 8.71 2.96 17.75
CA GLY A 314 10.09 2.58 18.03
C GLY A 314 10.74 3.49 19.08
N GLU A 315 10.49 4.80 19.03
CA GLU A 315 10.97 5.76 20.02
C GLU A 315 10.34 5.52 21.42
N LYS A 316 9.09 5.07 21.49
CA LYS A 316 8.37 4.84 22.76
C LYS A 316 8.54 3.44 23.35
N MET A 317 8.86 2.46 22.51
CA MET A 317 8.86 1.03 22.85
C MET A 317 10.11 0.30 22.35
N LEU A 318 11.26 0.99 22.30
CA LEU A 318 12.50 0.50 21.70
C LEU A 318 12.88 -0.93 22.11
N HIS A 319 12.80 -1.25 23.41
CA HIS A 319 13.11 -2.59 23.92
C HIS A 319 12.27 -3.68 23.27
N LEU A 320 10.95 -3.48 23.18
CA LEU A 320 10.03 -4.45 22.58
C LEU A 320 10.30 -4.61 21.08
N PHE A 321 10.61 -3.52 20.39
CA PHE A 321 10.92 -3.59 18.97
C PHE A 321 12.21 -4.36 18.70
N ILE A 322 13.25 -4.15 19.50
CA ILE A 322 14.53 -4.89 19.37
C ILE A 322 14.32 -6.39 19.67
N GLU A 323 13.54 -6.71 20.70
CA GLU A 323 13.35 -8.10 21.13
C GLU A 323 12.44 -8.90 20.20
N HIS A 324 11.35 -8.27 19.74
CA HIS A 324 10.21 -8.98 19.18
C HIS A 324 9.87 -8.64 17.74
N ALA A 325 10.31 -7.49 17.20
CA ALA A 325 10.01 -7.15 15.82
C ALA A 325 10.64 -8.15 14.84
N LYS A 326 9.99 -8.36 13.69
CA LYS A 326 10.54 -9.25 12.67
C LYS A 326 11.90 -8.73 12.21
N SER A 327 12.86 -9.61 11.93
CA SER A 327 14.22 -9.21 11.52
C SER A 327 14.28 -8.32 10.28
N GLY A 328 13.28 -8.40 9.39
CA GLY A 328 13.18 -7.48 8.25
C GLY A 328 12.64 -6.08 8.58
N PHE A 329 12.43 -5.77 9.87
CA PHE A 329 12.03 -4.46 10.38
C PHE A 329 13.22 -3.59 10.82
N ILE A 330 14.32 -4.21 11.25
CA ILE A 330 15.53 -3.54 11.77
C ILE A 330 16.53 -3.31 10.64
#